data_AF-A0A2S9FNF3-F1
#
_entry.id   AF-A0A2S9FNF3-F1
#
_cell.length_a   1.000
_cell.length_b   1.000
_cell.length_c   1.000
_cell.angle_alpha   90.00
_cell.angle_beta   90.00
_cell.angle_gamma   90.00
#
_symmetry.space_group_name_H-M   'P 1'
#
loop_
_entity.id
_entity.type
_entity.pdbx_description
1 polymer ?
#
loop_
_entity_poly.entity_id
_entity_poly.type
_entity_poly.pdbx_seq_one_letter_code
_entity_poly.pdbx_strand_id
1 'polypeptide(L)'
;EVNRLTVLNRDILTFKQSDMTDMPTAMVANLPYNVAVPALLHLLAEFPSIRTVMVMVQAEVAERLAAEPGGKDYGVPSAKVRFFGNVRRYGMVSPTVFWPIPRVYSGLVRIDRHETSEWPTDPEF
;
A
#
# COMPACT_ATOMS: atom_id res chain seq x y z
N GLU A 1 2.59 29.55 3.35
CA GLU A 1 1.75 28.51 3.99
C GLU A 1 2.62 27.61 4.85
N VAL A 2 2.47 27.61 6.17
CA VAL A 2 3.39 26.87 7.07
C VAL A 2 2.70 25.68 7.77
N ASN A 3 1.43 25.36 7.47
CA ASN A 3 0.65 24.33 8.17
C ASN A 3 0.15 23.18 7.26
N ARG A 4 0.95 22.76 6.26
CA ARG A 4 0.59 21.66 5.33
C ARG A 4 1.15 20.30 5.72
N LEU A 5 1.89 20.22 6.82
CA LEU A 5 2.54 19.00 7.31
C LEU A 5 2.18 18.76 8.77
N THR A 6 1.60 17.60 9.03
CA THR A 6 1.39 17.07 10.37
C THR A 6 2.23 15.80 10.51
N VAL A 7 3.03 15.72 11.57
CA VAL A 7 3.85 14.54 11.87
C VAL A 7 3.22 13.78 13.02
N LEU A 8 2.85 12.53 12.77
CA LEU A 8 2.26 11.64 13.78
C LEU A 8 3.29 10.55 14.12
N ASN A 9 3.78 10.55 15.37
CA ASN A 9 4.73 9.54 15.86
C ASN A 9 3.95 8.33 16.41
N ARG A 10 3.65 7.38 15.52
CA ARG A 10 2.85 6.18 15.78
C ARG A 10 3.38 4.99 14.99
N ASP A 11 3.12 3.78 15.50
CA ASP A 11 3.33 2.56 14.74
C ASP A 11 2.20 2.40 13.72
N ILE A 12 2.58 2.24 12.46
CA ILE A 12 1.66 2.13 11.33
C ILE A 12 0.76 0.90 11.41
N LEU A 13 1.22 -0.17 12.07
CA LEU A 13 0.46 -1.41 12.23
C LEU A 13 -0.66 -1.29 13.27
N THR A 14 -0.62 -0.26 14.11
CA THR A 14 -1.65 0.03 15.12
C THR A 14 -2.37 1.34 14.87
N PHE A 15 -2.06 2.02 13.78
CA PHE A 15 -2.56 3.35 13.46
C PHE A 15 -4.05 3.31 13.09
N LYS A 16 -4.87 4.19 13.69
CA LYS A 16 -6.33 4.16 13.53
C LYS A 16 -6.89 5.46 12.99
N GLN A 17 -8.13 5.44 12.52
CA GLN A 17 -8.88 6.64 12.15
C GLN A 17 -8.93 7.66 13.29
N SER A 18 -9.05 7.20 14.53
CA SER A 18 -9.07 8.06 15.73
C SER A 18 -7.76 8.83 15.96
N ASP A 19 -6.66 8.42 15.33
CA ASP A 19 -5.38 9.14 15.39
C ASP A 19 -5.30 10.29 14.38
N MET A 20 -6.31 10.46 13.51
CA MET A 20 -6.36 11.50 12.49
C MET A 20 -7.50 12.49 12.72
N THR A 21 -7.25 13.76 12.38
CA THR A 21 -8.28 14.81 12.37
C THR A 21 -9.10 14.77 11.07
N ASP A 22 -8.44 14.52 9.94
CA ASP A 22 -9.04 14.48 8.62
C ASP A 22 -8.80 13.12 7.95
N MET A 23 -9.78 12.65 7.18
CA MET A 23 -9.70 11.33 6.54
C MET A 23 -8.88 11.41 5.24
N PRO A 24 -7.78 10.63 5.11
CA PRO A 24 -6.91 10.69 3.96
C PRO A 24 -7.60 10.11 2.72
N THR A 25 -7.40 10.76 1.57
CA THR A 25 -7.93 10.25 0.28
C THR A 25 -6.88 9.62 -0.61
N ALA A 26 -5.60 9.77 -0.27
CA ALA A 26 -4.48 9.19 -0.98
C ALA A 26 -3.39 8.75 -0.01
N MET A 27 -2.64 7.71 -0.37
CA MET A 27 -1.49 7.23 0.38
C MET A 27 -0.27 7.16 -0.52
N VAL A 28 0.85 7.71 -0.05
CA VAL A 28 2.17 7.52 -0.65
C VAL A 28 3.14 7.04 0.42
N ALA A 29 3.91 6.00 0.13
CA ALA A 29 4.87 5.49 1.10
C ALA A 29 6.04 4.76 0.44
N ASN A 30 7.20 4.79 1.10
CA ASN A 30 8.29 3.86 0.88
C ASN A 30 8.32 2.87 2.03
N LEU A 31 7.88 1.63 1.80
CA LEU A 31 7.64 0.66 2.87
C LEU A 31 8.79 -0.35 3.00
N PRO A 32 9.30 -0.59 4.22
CA PRO A 32 10.30 -1.61 4.44
C PRO A 32 9.71 -3.01 4.26
N TYR A 33 10.52 -3.94 3.76
CA TYR A 33 10.05 -5.23 3.24
C TYR A 33 9.31 -6.10 4.27
N ASN A 34 9.73 -6.03 5.54
CA ASN A 34 9.22 -6.86 6.62
C ASN A 34 7.80 -6.49 7.06
N VAL A 35 7.36 -5.25 6.78
CA VAL A 35 6.04 -4.75 7.20
C VAL A 35 5.22 -4.18 6.05
N ALA A 36 5.75 -4.16 4.81
CA ALA A 36 5.10 -3.54 3.67
C ALA A 36 3.69 -4.07 3.41
N VAL A 37 3.52 -5.40 3.33
CA VAL A 37 2.21 -6.01 3.05
C VAL A 37 1.24 -5.83 4.24
N PRO A 38 1.61 -6.13 5.50
CA PRO A 38 0.72 -5.86 6.64
C PRO A 38 0.32 -4.40 6.76
N ALA A 39 1.26 -3.45 6.63
CA ALA A 39 0.96 -2.02 6.75
C ALA A 39 0.04 -1.53 5.63
N LEU A 40 0.29 -1.95 4.39
CA LEU A 40 -0.55 -1.61 3.24
C LEU A 40 -1.99 -2.09 3.45
N LEU A 41 -2.17 -3.36 3.83
CA LEU A 41 -3.49 -3.94 4.03
C LEU A 41 -4.21 -3.34 5.24
N HIS A 42 -3.47 -3.10 6.32
CA HIS A 42 -3.99 -2.42 7.51
C HIS A 42 -4.55 -1.05 7.16
N LEU A 43 -3.79 -0.21 6.44
CA LEU A 43 -4.24 1.14 6.08
C LEU A 43 -5.40 1.12 5.08
N LEU A 44 -5.42 0.18 4.12
CA LEU A 44 -6.54 0.02 3.19
C LEU A 44 -7.84 -0.41 3.91
N ALA A 45 -7.72 -1.26 4.93
CA ALA A 45 -8.86 -1.67 5.76
C ALA A 45 -9.32 -0.56 6.71
N GLU A 46 -8.37 0.05 7.42
CA GLU A 46 -8.62 1.09 8.42
C GLU A 46 -9.16 2.38 7.79
N PHE A 47 -8.76 2.74 6.56
CA PHE A 47 -9.17 3.99 5.92
C PHE A 47 -9.92 3.73 4.60
N PRO A 48 -11.24 3.47 4.65
CA PRO A 48 -12.09 3.37 3.47
C PRO A 48 -12.05 4.60 2.55
N SER A 49 -11.68 5.77 3.09
CA SER A 49 -11.57 7.04 2.36
C SER A 49 -10.41 7.09 1.36
N ILE A 50 -9.41 6.21 1.48
CA ILE A 50 -8.27 6.16 0.57
C ILE A 50 -8.73 5.66 -0.80
N ARG A 51 -8.58 6.48 -1.83
CA ARG A 51 -8.95 6.18 -3.22
C ARG A 51 -7.76 5.75 -4.06
N THR A 52 -6.58 6.28 -3.76
CA THR A 52 -5.37 6.00 -4.54
C THR A 52 -4.19 5.75 -3.61
N VAL A 53 -3.46 4.68 -3.90
CA VAL A 53 -2.22 4.32 -3.22
C VAL A 53 -1.08 4.29 -4.22
N MET A 54 0.08 4.83 -3.84
CA MET A 54 1.35 4.64 -4.54
C MET A 54 2.41 4.23 -3.52
N VAL A 55 2.86 2.99 -3.57
CA VAL A 55 3.89 2.48 -2.65
C VAL A 55 5.14 2.06 -3.40
N MET A 56 6.28 2.35 -2.79
CA MET A 56 7.56 1.77 -3.15
C MET A 56 7.86 0.64 -2.18
N VAL A 57 8.19 -0.53 -2.73
CA VAL A 57 8.59 -1.74 -1.99
C VAL A 57 9.77 -2.39 -2.70
N GLN A 58 10.36 -3.44 -2.14
CA GLN A 58 11.34 -4.25 -2.88
C GLN A 58 10.72 -4.85 -4.14
N ALA A 59 11.53 -5.03 -5.19
CA ALA A 59 11.09 -5.53 -6.50
C ALA A 59 10.24 -6.81 -6.42
N GLU A 60 10.71 -7.84 -5.71
CA GLU A 60 9.99 -9.10 -5.51
C GLU A 60 8.61 -8.91 -4.85
N VAL A 61 8.52 -7.98 -3.89
CA VAL A 61 7.24 -7.67 -3.23
C VAL A 61 6.31 -6.94 -4.19
N ALA A 62 6.84 -6.03 -5.02
CA ALA A 62 6.05 -5.36 -6.05
C ALA A 62 5.52 -6.35 -7.09
N GLU A 63 6.35 -7.31 -7.51
CA GLU A 63 5.97 -8.39 -8.42
C GLU A 63 4.85 -9.24 -7.83
N ARG A 64 4.96 -9.65 -6.57
CA ARG A 64 3.92 -10.41 -5.88
C ARG A 64 2.62 -9.62 -5.72
N LEU A 65 2.69 -8.36 -5.32
CA LEU A 65 1.49 -7.52 -5.14
C LEU A 65 0.74 -7.32 -6.46
N ALA A 66 1.47 -7.07 -7.55
CA ALA A 66 0.90 -6.82 -8.87
C ALA A 66 0.64 -8.09 -9.69
N ALA A 67 0.98 -9.28 -9.17
CA ALA A 67 0.76 -10.54 -9.87
C ALA A 67 -0.71 -10.72 -10.28
N GLU A 68 -0.94 -11.26 -11.47
CA GLU A 68 -2.27 -11.59 -12.00
C GLU A 68 -2.69 -13.02 -11.62
N PRO A 69 -4.00 -13.29 -11.44
CA PRO A 69 -4.51 -14.62 -11.17
C PRO A 69 -4.02 -15.66 -12.19
N GLY A 70 -3.68 -16.86 -11.71
CA GLY A 70 -3.15 -17.95 -12.55
C GLY A 70 -1.64 -17.89 -12.82
N GLY A 71 -0.96 -16.81 -12.40
CA GLY A 71 0.51 -16.73 -12.44
C GLY A 71 1.19 -17.44 -11.26
N LYS A 72 2.45 -17.85 -11.45
CA LYS A 72 3.27 -18.50 -10.40
C LYS A 72 3.50 -17.61 -9.16
N ASP A 73 3.52 -16.29 -9.37
CA ASP A 73 3.82 -15.30 -8.32
C ASP A 73 2.54 -14.80 -7.62
N TYR A 74 1.37 -15.24 -8.09
CA TYR A 74 0.08 -14.91 -7.49
C TYR A 74 -0.12 -15.69 -6.20
N GLY A 75 -0.42 -14.98 -5.12
CA GLY A 75 -0.66 -15.59 -3.82
C GLY A 75 -1.55 -14.74 -2.93
N VAL A 76 -1.52 -15.05 -1.63
CA VAL A 76 -2.35 -14.37 -0.62
C VAL A 76 -2.17 -12.84 -0.66
N PRO A 77 -0.96 -12.26 -0.73
CA PRO A 77 -0.80 -10.81 -0.82
C PRO A 77 -1.50 -10.21 -2.04
N SER A 78 -1.34 -10.82 -3.22
CA SER A 78 -1.95 -10.40 -4.49
C SER A 78 -3.47 -10.38 -4.38
N ALA A 79 -4.05 -11.47 -3.88
CA ALA A 79 -5.50 -11.60 -3.70
C ALA A 79 -6.04 -10.54 -2.72
N LYS A 80 -5.37 -10.35 -1.58
CA LYS A 80 -5.79 -9.38 -0.56
C LYS A 80 -5.70 -7.94 -1.04
N VAL A 81 -4.67 -7.58 -1.80
CA VAL A 81 -4.57 -6.20 -2.31
C VAL A 81 -5.59 -5.94 -3.42
N ARG A 82 -5.86 -6.94 -4.27
CA ARG A 82 -6.84 -6.86 -5.35
C ARG A 82 -8.29 -6.81 -4.85
N PHE A 83 -8.56 -7.36 -3.68
CA PHE A 83 -9.85 -7.18 -2.99
C PHE A 83 -10.20 -5.69 -2.81
N PHE A 84 -9.20 -4.83 -2.54
CA PHE A 84 -9.44 -3.40 -2.35
C PHE A 84 -9.49 -2.62 -3.66
N GLY A 85 -8.79 -3.05 -4.72
CA GLY A 85 -8.66 -2.22 -5.91
C GLY A 85 -7.84 -2.83 -7.04
N ASN A 86 -7.82 -2.09 -8.16
CA ASN A 86 -7.00 -2.40 -9.31
C ASN A 86 -5.53 -2.15 -9.01
N VAL A 87 -4.70 -3.20 -9.08
CA VAL A 87 -3.27 -3.13 -8.77
C VAL A 87 -2.45 -3.10 -10.05
N ARG A 88 -1.52 -2.15 -10.14
CA ARG A 88 -0.64 -1.99 -11.31
C ARG A 88 0.78 -1.65 -10.89
N ARG A 89 1.76 -2.23 -11.58
CA ARG A 89 3.17 -1.84 -11.43
C ARG A 89 3.47 -0.61 -12.29
N TYR A 90 4.07 0.42 -11.71
CA TYR A 90 4.35 1.70 -12.37
C TYR A 90 5.82 1.90 -12.76
N GLY A 91 6.74 1.12 -12.19
CA GLY A 91 8.15 1.22 -12.56
C GLY A 91 9.08 0.50 -11.59
N MET A 92 10.37 0.54 -11.94
CA MET A 92 11.47 0.09 -11.09
C MET A 92 12.29 1.30 -10.66
N VAL A 93 12.85 1.24 -9.45
CA VAL A 93 13.72 2.28 -8.89
C VAL A 93 15.07 1.66 -8.58
N SER A 94 16.13 2.29 -9.10
CA SER A 94 17.51 1.85 -8.90
C SER A 94 17.93 1.95 -7.44
N PRO A 95 18.67 0.98 -6.88
CA PRO A 95 19.22 1.08 -5.53
C PRO A 95 20.14 2.31 -5.36
N THR A 96 20.73 2.84 -6.43
CA THR A 96 21.66 3.98 -6.40
C THR A 96 21.04 5.30 -5.96
N VAL A 97 19.72 5.40 -5.88
CA VAL A 97 19.02 6.62 -5.39
C VAL A 97 18.88 6.64 -3.86
N PHE A 98 19.28 5.57 -3.17
CA PHE A 98 19.17 5.43 -1.72
C PHE A 98 20.52 5.53 -1.01
N TRP A 99 20.46 5.95 0.25
CA TRP A 99 21.60 5.94 1.16
C TRP A 99 21.21 5.33 2.52
N PRO A 100 21.90 4.28 3.01
CA PRO A 100 22.90 3.48 2.30
C PRO A 100 22.30 2.71 1.12
N ILE A 101 23.15 2.32 0.17
CA ILE A 101 22.71 1.63 -1.05
C ILE A 101 22.21 0.21 -0.70
N PRO A 102 20.93 -0.14 -0.99
CA PRO A 102 20.41 -1.48 -0.78
C PRO A 102 20.92 -2.46 -1.84
N ARG A 103 20.82 -3.76 -1.56
CA ARG A 103 21.29 -4.83 -2.46
C ARG A 103 20.31 -5.18 -3.59
N VAL A 104 19.09 -4.64 -3.53
CA VAL A 104 17.98 -5.03 -4.40
C VAL A 104 17.33 -3.79 -5.00
N TYR A 105 16.70 -3.96 -6.16
CA TYR A 105 15.85 -2.93 -6.75
C TYR A 105 14.57 -2.75 -5.95
N SER A 106 13.98 -1.56 -6.08
CA SER A 106 12.63 -1.26 -5.62
C SER A 106 11.65 -1.25 -6.80
N GLY A 107 10.39 -1.54 -6.53
CA GLY A 107 9.29 -1.44 -7.47
C GLY A 107 8.21 -0.49 -6.96
N LEU A 108 7.63 0.29 -7.88
CA LEU A 108 6.47 1.13 -7.60
C LEU A 108 5.19 0.38 -7.94
N VAL A 109 4.27 0.32 -6.99
CA VAL A 109 2.95 -0.28 -7.13
C VAL A 109 1.90 0.78 -6.85
N ARG A 110 0.95 0.92 -7.77
CA ARG A 110 -0.24 1.74 -7.59
C ARG A 110 -1.44 0.84 -7.37
N ILE A 111 -2.32 1.28 -6.48
CA ILE A 111 -3.64 0.68 -6.28
C ILE A 111 -4.67 1.78 -6.44
N ASP A 112 -5.61 1.57 -7.36
CA ASP A 112 -6.78 2.41 -7.50
C ASP A 112 -7.95 1.65 -6.87
N ARG A 113 -8.44 2.13 -5.70
CA ARG A 113 -9.50 1.48 -4.93
C ARG A 113 -10.78 1.41 -5.77
N HIS A 114 -11.53 0.33 -5.65
CA HIS A 114 -12.87 0.25 -6.25
C HIS A 114 -13.78 1.34 -5.65
N GLU A 115 -14.51 2.07 -6.49
CA GLU A 115 -15.48 3.07 -6.02
C GLU A 115 -16.60 2.41 -5.21
N THR A 116 -17.04 1.24 -5.67
CA THR A 116 -17.99 0.37 -4.99
C THR A 116 -17.31 -0.98 -4.80
N SER A 117 -17.27 -1.50 -3.58
CA SER A 117 -16.76 -2.85 -3.33
C SER A 117 -17.62 -3.87 -4.06
N GLU A 118 -16.99 -4.77 -4.82
CA GLU A 118 -17.67 -5.91 -5.45
C GLU A 118 -18.09 -6.98 -4.43
N TRP A 119 -17.57 -6.86 -3.20
CA TRP A 119 -17.75 -7.81 -2.11
C TRP A 119 -18.34 -7.12 -0.89
N PRO A 120 -19.12 -7.83 -0.05
CA PRO A 120 -19.53 -7.31 1.26
C PRO A 120 -18.30 -6.93 2.10
N THR A 121 -18.36 -5.74 2.71
CA THR A 121 -17.28 -5.21 3.58
C THR A 121 -17.81 -4.74 4.92
N ASP A 122 -19.11 -4.92 5.16
CA ASP A 122 -19.74 -4.60 6.42
C ASP A 122 -19.34 -5.62 7.51
N PRO A 123 -19.33 -5.22 8.79
CA PRO A 123 -18.97 -6.12 9.88
C PRO A 123 -19.96 -7.27 10.13
N GLU A 124 -21.14 -7.27 9.48
CA GLU A 124 -22.18 -8.28 9.68
C GLU A 124 -22.03 -9.49 8.74
N PHE A 125 -21.14 -9.39 7.75
CA PHE A 125 -20.76 -10.48 6.85
C PHE A 125 -19.68 -11.41 7.44
#